data_AF-A0A2N2Z4J8-F1
#
_entry.id   AF-A0A2N2Z4J8-F1
#
_cell.length_a   1.000
_cell.length_b   1.000
_cell.length_c   1.000
_cell.angle_alpha   90.00
_cell.angle_beta   90.00
_cell.angle_gamma   90.00
#
_symmetry.space_group_name_H-M   'P 1'
#
loop_
_entity.id
_entity.type
_entity.pdbx_description
1 polymer ?
#
loop_
_entity_poly.entity_id
_entity_poly.type
_entity_poly.pdbx_seq_one_letter_code
_entity_poly.pdbx_strand_id
1 'polypeptide(L)'
;MGIRKKISLGFVVIGAILFLSSVIAIFEFNRMRHSVTDLMTDNINSINTSRLLLELTDEYNFMLLSSVILDSALNSEKALYDDRFEKYIGNIKSKFTSQAEVAVADSLTSAYNAYLVKIGEAASIMQKTPEERRDWYKNELVPAYNNLKMYKRKLGLLAQGALAENTAQLQDGFYRSIMPGIIAVAAGILLVLLFNYFINLYFISPVLLISRGLKSYKEFNKSYNVQFDNDDELQDLNSEIKTIIDEHKNLKKSRE
;
A
#
# COMPACT_ATOMS: atom_id res chain seq x y z
N MET A 1 -13.25 -41.72 19.75
CA MET A 1 -12.37 -40.59 20.20
C MET A 1 -13.22 -39.68 21.06
N GLY A 2 -12.84 -39.39 22.30
CA GLY A 2 -13.77 -38.75 23.23
C GLY A 2 -14.24 -37.34 22.85
N ILE A 3 -15.48 -36.97 23.20
CA ILE A 3 -16.13 -35.67 22.96
C ILE A 3 -15.20 -34.51 23.30
N ARG A 4 -14.58 -34.56 24.49
CA ARG A 4 -13.64 -33.52 24.96
C ARG A 4 -12.48 -33.34 23.98
N LYS A 5 -11.94 -34.45 23.47
CA LYS A 5 -10.81 -34.43 22.52
C LYS A 5 -11.26 -33.93 21.15
N LYS A 6 -12.44 -34.32 20.66
CA LYS A 6 -13.02 -33.82 19.40
C LYS A 6 -13.22 -32.30 19.43
N ILE A 7 -13.86 -31.79 20.47
CA ILE A 7 -14.13 -30.36 20.63
C ILE A 7 -12.83 -29.56 20.82
N SER A 8 -11.95 -30.02 21.72
CA SER A 8 -10.68 -29.34 21.98
C SER A 8 -9.80 -29.30 20.73
N LEU A 9 -9.77 -30.37 19.93
CA LEU A 9 -8.99 -30.40 18.70
C LEU A 9 -9.55 -29.40 17.68
N GLY A 10 -10.88 -29.30 17.55
CA GLY A 10 -11.51 -28.30 16.68
C GLY A 10 -11.16 -26.86 17.06
N PHE A 11 -11.24 -26.52 18.34
CA PHE A 11 -10.84 -25.19 18.81
C PHE A 11 -9.34 -24.91 18.61
N VAL A 12 -8.47 -25.91 18.86
CA VAL A 12 -7.02 -25.78 18.64
C VAL A 12 -6.71 -25.56 17.17
N VAL A 13 -7.36 -26.29 16.25
CA VAL A 13 -7.16 -26.13 14.80
C VAL A 13 -7.60 -24.74 14.35
N ILE A 14 -8.76 -24.26 14.78
CA ILE A 14 -9.24 -22.91 14.45
C ILE A 14 -8.28 -21.85 15.01
N GLY A 15 -7.88 -21.99 16.27
CA GLY A 15 -6.92 -21.09 16.91
C GLY A 15 -5.59 -21.05 16.17
N ALA A 16 -5.07 -22.21 15.77
CA ALA A 16 -3.82 -22.31 15.01
C ALA A 16 -3.92 -21.65 13.63
N ILE A 17 -5.03 -21.85 12.91
CA ILE A 17 -5.25 -21.24 11.60
C ILE A 17 -5.39 -19.72 11.72
N LEU A 18 -6.21 -19.23 12.66
CA LEU A 18 -6.38 -17.79 12.88
C LEU A 18 -5.06 -17.13 13.30
N PHE A 19 -4.27 -17.82 14.14
CA PHE A 19 -2.95 -17.34 14.54
C PHE A 19 -2.01 -17.26 13.35
N LEU A 20 -1.94 -18.31 12.52
CA LEU A 20 -1.09 -18.33 11.32
C LEU A 20 -1.50 -17.23 10.33
N SER A 21 -2.80 -17.07 10.08
CA SER A 21 -3.34 -15.97 9.27
C SER A 21 -2.93 -14.60 9.80
N SER A 22 -2.96 -14.41 11.13
CA SER A 22 -2.55 -13.15 11.76
C SER A 22 -1.05 -12.88 11.58
N VAL A 23 -0.22 -13.91 11.73
CA VAL A 23 1.24 -13.79 11.50
C VAL A 23 1.52 -13.43 10.04
N ILE A 24 0.88 -14.10 9.09
CA ILE A 24 1.02 -13.81 7.66
C ILE A 24 0.62 -12.36 7.36
N ALA A 25 -0.52 -11.91 7.88
CA ALA A 25 -0.99 -10.54 7.68
C ALA A 25 0.02 -9.49 8.20
N ILE A 26 0.69 -9.74 9.33
CA ILE A 26 1.73 -8.86 9.87
C ILE A 26 2.94 -8.78 8.92
N PHE A 27 3.39 -9.93 8.39
CA PHE A 27 4.49 -9.95 7.43
C PHE A 27 4.15 -9.21 6.14
N GLU A 28 2.94 -9.41 5.61
CA GLU A 28 2.46 -8.72 4.41
C GLU A 28 2.36 -7.22 4.61
N PHE A 29 1.81 -6.78 5.74
CA PHE A 29 1.74 -5.38 6.11
C PHE A 29 3.14 -4.74 6.22
N ASN A 30 4.10 -5.44 6.83
CA ASN A 30 5.45 -4.91 6.96
C ASN A 30 6.16 -4.80 5.60
N ARG A 31 5.97 -5.76 4.70
CA ARG A 31 6.49 -5.70 3.32
C ARG A 31 5.87 -4.52 2.55
N MET A 32 4.55 -4.35 2.66
CA MET A 32 3.83 -3.24 2.04
C MET A 32 4.33 -1.89 2.55
N ARG A 33 4.55 -1.76 3.87
CA ARG A 33 5.07 -0.52 4.47
C ARG A 33 6.37 -0.06 3.82
N HIS A 34 7.35 -0.95 3.68
CA HIS A 34 8.63 -0.60 3.07
C HIS A 34 8.46 -0.18 1.61
N SER A 35 7.72 -0.96 0.81
CA SER A 35 7.46 -0.64 -0.60
C SER A 35 6.74 0.70 -0.78
N VAL A 36 5.76 1.02 0.07
CA VAL A 36 5.06 2.31 0.03
C VAL A 36 5.99 3.46 0.43
N THR A 37 6.86 3.27 1.42
CA THR A 37 7.85 4.28 1.82
C THR A 37 8.82 4.61 0.70
N ASP A 38 9.30 3.60 -0.03
CA ASP A 38 10.21 3.79 -1.16
C ASP A 38 9.53 4.57 -2.29
N LEU A 39 8.33 4.14 -2.71
CA LEU A 39 7.56 4.80 -3.76
C LEU A 39 7.14 6.23 -3.38
N MET A 40 6.83 6.49 -2.11
CA MET A 40 6.56 7.84 -1.62
C MET A 40 7.80 8.73 -1.68
N THR A 41 8.97 8.18 -1.37
CA THR A 41 10.24 8.91 -1.46
C THR A 41 10.52 9.32 -2.90
N ASP A 42 10.32 8.43 -3.86
CA ASP A 42 10.51 8.72 -5.29
C ASP A 42 9.52 9.77 -5.81
N ASN A 43 8.27 9.73 -5.35
CA ASN A 43 7.28 10.76 -5.66
C ASN A 43 7.65 12.13 -5.08
N ILE A 44 8.14 12.18 -3.85
CA ILE A 44 8.64 13.43 -3.24
C ILE A 44 9.78 14.01 -4.07
N ASN A 45 10.68 13.17 -4.59
CA ASN A 45 11.79 13.61 -5.45
C ASN A 45 11.27 14.22 -6.76
N SER A 46 10.29 13.60 -7.38
CA SER A 46 9.65 14.11 -8.61
C SER A 46 8.89 15.44 -8.39
N ILE A 47 8.24 15.59 -7.23
CA ILE A 47 7.59 16.86 -6.82
C ILE A 47 8.63 17.95 -6.61
N ASN A 48 9.72 17.66 -5.88
CA ASN A 48 10.81 18.62 -5.66
C ASN A 48 11.45 19.05 -6.99
N THR A 49 11.62 18.11 -7.92
CA THR A 49 12.08 18.40 -9.28
C THR A 49 11.14 19.39 -9.97
N SER A 50 9.84 19.16 -9.90
CA SER A 50 8.84 20.06 -10.49
C SER A 50 8.88 21.46 -9.86
N ARG A 51 9.08 21.57 -8.53
CA ARG A 51 9.25 22.85 -7.83
C ARG A 51 10.49 23.61 -8.31
N LEU A 52 11.64 22.95 -8.40
CA LEU A 52 12.86 23.54 -8.98
C LEU A 52 12.59 24.11 -10.37
N LEU A 53 11.92 23.34 -11.23
CA LEU A 53 11.62 23.79 -12.58
C LEU A 53 10.72 25.03 -12.60
N LEU A 54 9.77 25.17 -11.67
CA LEU A 54 8.91 26.35 -11.54
C LEU A 54 9.72 27.58 -11.11
N GLU A 55 10.53 27.47 -10.04
CA GLU A 55 11.36 28.56 -9.52
C GLU A 55 12.36 29.10 -10.57
N LEU A 56 12.92 28.22 -11.41
CA LEU A 56 13.79 28.61 -12.52
C LEU A 56 13.08 29.41 -13.65
N THR A 57 11.75 29.34 -13.75
CA THR A 57 11.01 30.03 -14.83
C THR A 57 10.78 31.50 -14.53
N ASP A 58 10.26 31.78 -13.33
CA ASP A 58 9.50 32.99 -13.10
C ASP A 58 10.34 34.04 -12.37
N GLU A 59 11.12 33.63 -11.37
CA GLU A 59 11.89 34.55 -10.55
C GLU A 59 13.22 34.92 -11.22
N TYR A 60 13.96 33.93 -11.71
CA TYR A 60 15.27 34.16 -12.32
C TYR A 60 15.18 34.89 -13.65
N ASN A 61 14.27 34.48 -14.54
CA ASN A 61 14.25 35.06 -15.87
C ASN A 61 13.84 36.54 -15.84
N PHE A 62 12.92 36.92 -14.96
CA PHE A 62 12.51 38.31 -14.79
C PHE A 62 13.57 39.14 -14.05
N MET A 63 14.13 38.61 -12.95
CA MET A 63 15.11 39.33 -12.13
C MET A 63 16.45 39.54 -12.85
N LEU A 64 16.91 38.54 -13.61
CA LEU A 64 18.17 38.58 -14.34
C LEU A 64 18.07 39.49 -15.59
N LEU A 65 16.93 39.47 -16.30
CA LEU A 65 16.71 40.39 -17.43
C LEU A 65 16.52 41.83 -16.94
N SER A 66 15.79 42.03 -15.83
CA SER A 66 15.55 43.34 -15.23
C SER A 66 16.83 43.96 -14.66
N SER A 67 17.63 43.20 -13.92
CA SER A 67 18.89 43.70 -13.32
C SER A 67 19.91 44.12 -14.37
N VAL A 68 20.04 43.38 -15.47
CA VAL A 68 21.02 43.72 -16.52
C VAL A 68 20.52 44.82 -17.48
N ILE A 69 19.20 45.00 -17.62
CA ILE A 69 18.62 46.06 -18.48
C ILE A 69 18.47 47.39 -17.74
N LEU A 70 18.02 47.39 -16.48
CA LEU A 70 17.69 48.62 -15.76
C LEU A 70 18.86 49.23 -14.98
N ASP A 71 19.81 48.43 -14.48
CA ASP A 71 20.76 48.92 -13.49
C ASP A 71 22.19 48.48 -13.80
N SER A 72 22.83 49.19 -14.74
CA SER A 72 24.23 48.96 -15.15
C SER A 72 25.27 49.05 -14.00
N ALA A 73 24.85 49.52 -12.82
CA ALA A 73 25.68 49.68 -11.62
C ALA A 73 25.56 48.53 -10.61
N LEU A 74 24.61 47.60 -10.78
CA LEU A 74 24.53 46.39 -9.97
C LEU A 74 25.59 45.40 -10.46
N ASN A 75 26.73 45.37 -9.75
CA ASN A 75 27.88 44.49 -9.99
C ASN A 75 27.45 43.13 -10.55
N SER A 76 27.63 42.97 -11.87
CA SER A 76 27.17 41.82 -12.65
C SER A 76 27.66 40.49 -12.08
N GLU A 77 28.86 40.45 -11.48
CA GLU A 77 29.40 39.25 -10.83
C GLU A 77 28.56 38.70 -9.68
N LYS A 78 27.94 39.56 -8.85
CA LYS A 78 27.23 39.13 -7.63
C LYS A 78 25.74 38.83 -7.86
N ALA A 79 25.17 39.38 -8.94
CA ALA A 79 23.79 39.12 -9.36
C ALA A 79 23.65 37.88 -10.26
N LEU A 80 24.75 37.45 -10.92
CA LEU A 80 24.77 36.31 -11.85
C LEU A 80 25.03 34.96 -11.18
N TYR A 81 25.72 34.93 -10.04
CA TYR A 81 26.01 33.70 -9.31
C TYR A 81 25.07 33.52 -8.13
N ASP A 82 24.10 32.63 -8.30
CA ASP A 82 23.22 32.18 -7.24
C ASP A 82 23.40 30.68 -7.03
N ASP A 83 23.91 30.31 -5.86
CA ASP A 83 24.17 28.91 -5.51
C ASP A 83 22.90 28.09 -5.27
N ARG A 84 21.72 28.74 -5.23
CA ARG A 84 20.41 28.07 -5.08
C ARG A 84 20.23 27.02 -6.17
N PHE A 85 20.51 27.31 -7.44
CA PHE A 85 20.33 26.34 -8.52
C PHE A 85 21.24 25.11 -8.34
N GLU A 86 22.54 25.33 -8.06
CA GLU A 86 23.49 24.24 -7.83
C GLU A 86 23.12 23.38 -6.62
N LYS A 87 22.71 24.01 -5.52
CA LYS A 87 22.24 23.31 -4.32
C LYS A 87 20.97 22.50 -4.61
N TYR A 88 19.98 23.09 -5.29
CA TYR A 88 18.74 22.40 -5.59
C TYR A 88 18.94 21.24 -6.58
N ILE A 89 19.65 21.46 -7.69
CA ILE A 89 19.91 20.40 -8.67
C ILE A 89 20.79 19.29 -8.06
N GLY A 90 21.78 19.63 -7.23
CA GLY A 90 22.59 18.67 -6.50
C GLY A 90 21.77 17.82 -5.53
N ASN A 91 20.89 18.45 -4.74
CA ASN A 91 19.99 17.76 -3.82
C ASN A 91 19.04 16.80 -4.55
N ILE A 92 18.49 17.22 -5.69
CA ILE A 92 17.58 16.39 -6.48
C ILE A 92 18.34 15.24 -7.18
N LYS A 93 19.50 15.54 -7.77
CA LYS A 93 20.34 14.57 -8.49
C LYS A 93 20.83 13.44 -7.59
N SER A 94 21.16 13.73 -6.33
CA SER A 94 21.56 12.72 -5.34
C SER A 94 20.48 11.67 -5.04
N LYS A 95 19.24 11.94 -5.45
CA LYS A 95 18.07 11.09 -5.19
C LYS A 95 17.49 10.46 -6.46
N PHE A 96 18.08 10.74 -7.63
CA PHE A 96 17.69 10.07 -8.86
C PHE A 96 18.22 8.64 -8.88
N THR A 97 17.34 7.72 -9.24
CA THR A 97 17.64 6.29 -9.37
C THR A 97 17.96 5.91 -10.82
N SER A 98 17.54 6.72 -11.80
CA SER A 98 17.80 6.46 -13.22
C SER A 98 18.99 7.26 -13.77
N GLN A 99 19.88 6.57 -14.49
CA GLN A 99 20.99 7.19 -15.22
C GLN A 99 20.50 8.22 -16.26
N ALA A 100 19.29 8.04 -16.81
CA ALA A 100 18.71 8.96 -17.77
C ALA A 100 18.31 10.30 -17.11
N GLU A 101 17.76 10.26 -15.89
CA GLU A 101 17.42 11.47 -15.13
C GLU A 101 18.68 12.26 -14.76
N VAL A 102 19.72 11.54 -14.31
CA VAL A 102 21.04 12.10 -14.03
C VAL A 102 21.62 12.80 -15.26
N ALA A 103 21.58 12.16 -16.43
CA ALA A 103 22.10 12.72 -17.67
C ALA A 103 21.32 13.97 -18.15
N VAL A 104 19.98 13.95 -18.00
CA VAL A 104 19.15 15.12 -18.34
C VAL A 104 19.39 16.27 -17.36
N ALA A 105 19.61 15.98 -16.08
CA ALA A 105 19.97 16.98 -15.08
C ALA A 105 21.35 17.60 -15.35
N ASP A 106 22.34 16.81 -15.75
CA ASP A 106 23.67 17.32 -16.13
C ASP A 106 23.60 18.21 -17.37
N SER A 107 22.77 17.82 -18.34
CA SER A 107 22.51 18.62 -19.53
C SER A 107 21.78 19.93 -19.18
N LEU A 108 20.86 19.89 -18.21
CA LEU A 108 20.17 21.07 -17.69
C LEU A 108 21.15 22.03 -17.00
N THR A 109 22.03 21.53 -16.15
CA THR A 109 23.07 22.32 -15.49
C THR A 109 23.99 22.99 -16.51
N SER A 110 24.43 22.24 -17.52
CA SER A 110 25.27 22.77 -18.59
C SER A 110 24.56 23.86 -19.40
N ALA A 111 23.27 23.65 -19.73
CA ALA A 111 22.47 24.65 -20.45
C ALA A 111 22.19 25.90 -19.61
N TYR A 112 22.03 25.75 -18.29
CA TYR A 112 21.87 26.87 -17.37
C TYR A 112 23.14 27.72 -17.28
N ASN A 113 24.31 27.09 -17.14
CA ASN A 113 25.59 27.80 -17.11
C ASN A 113 25.85 28.55 -18.42
N ALA A 114 25.57 27.93 -19.58
CA ALA A 114 25.67 28.60 -20.87
C ALA A 114 24.71 29.81 -20.98
N TYR A 115 23.51 29.71 -20.42
CA TYR A 115 22.55 30.81 -20.36
C TYR A 115 23.06 31.97 -19.48
N LEU A 116 23.60 31.67 -18.30
CA LEU A 116 24.17 32.68 -17.40
C LEU A 116 25.34 33.43 -18.03
N VAL A 117 26.24 32.75 -18.75
CA VAL A 117 27.34 33.39 -19.47
C VAL A 117 26.81 34.44 -20.44
N LYS A 118 25.77 34.11 -21.22
CA LYS A 118 25.16 35.06 -22.15
C LYS A 118 24.56 36.25 -21.44
N ILE A 119 23.82 36.05 -20.34
CA ILE A 119 23.28 37.21 -19.61
C ILE A 119 24.38 38.06 -18.97
N GLY A 120 25.50 37.47 -18.58
CA GLY A 120 26.65 38.24 -18.10
C GLY A 120 27.24 39.20 -19.14
N GLU A 121 27.12 38.87 -20.43
CA GLU A 121 27.53 39.77 -21.51
C GLU A 121 26.58 40.96 -21.68
N ALA A 122 25.33 40.85 -21.21
CA ALA A 122 24.27 41.78 -21.58
C ALA A 122 24.54 43.23 -21.15
N ALA A 123 25.21 43.48 -20.02
CA ALA A 123 25.60 44.84 -19.61
C ALA A 123 26.50 45.53 -20.64
N SER A 124 27.46 44.79 -21.22
CA SER A 124 28.34 45.29 -22.28
C SER A 124 27.61 45.47 -23.61
N ILE A 125 26.67 44.58 -23.92
CA ILE A 125 25.84 44.65 -25.12
C ILE A 125 24.86 45.83 -25.04
N MET A 126 24.37 46.20 -23.85
CA MET A 126 23.46 47.34 -23.69
C MET A 126 24.10 48.69 -24.04
N GLN A 127 25.45 48.79 -24.04
CA GLN A 127 26.20 49.98 -24.46
C GLN A 127 26.39 50.08 -25.98
N LYS A 128 26.03 49.03 -26.73
CA LYS A 128 26.19 48.94 -28.20
C LYS A 128 25.00 49.51 -28.96
N THR A 129 25.12 49.53 -30.29
CA THR A 129 24.05 50.00 -31.18
C THR A 129 22.77 49.16 -31.04
N PRO A 130 21.59 49.71 -31.33
CA PRO A 130 20.33 48.95 -31.34
C PRO A 130 20.36 47.70 -32.24
N GLU A 131 21.11 47.74 -33.34
CA GLU A 131 21.27 46.62 -34.27
C GLU A 131 22.08 45.48 -33.64
N GLU A 132 23.23 45.77 -33.05
CA GLU A 132 24.05 44.78 -32.32
C GLU A 132 23.29 44.16 -31.15
N ARG A 133 22.48 44.95 -30.43
CA ARG A 133 21.64 44.44 -29.33
C ARG A 133 20.58 43.45 -29.81
N ARG A 134 19.92 43.76 -30.93
CA ARG A 134 18.92 42.88 -31.54
C ARG A 134 19.55 41.59 -32.06
N ASP A 135 20.73 41.71 -32.67
CA ASP A 135 21.46 40.56 -33.20
C ASP A 135 21.88 39.59 -32.08
N TRP A 136 22.51 40.11 -31.02
CA TRP A 136 22.85 39.32 -29.82
C TRP A 136 21.62 38.69 -29.17
N TYR A 137 20.53 39.45 -28.99
CA TYR A 137 19.30 38.92 -28.42
C TYR A 137 18.77 37.72 -29.22
N LYS A 138 18.71 37.84 -30.55
CA LYS A 138 18.15 36.83 -31.43
C LYS A 138 19.07 35.62 -31.63
N ASN A 139 20.37 35.84 -31.78
CA ASN A 139 21.31 34.80 -32.21
C ASN A 139 22.09 34.18 -31.04
N GLU A 140 22.20 34.86 -29.90
CA GLU A 140 22.96 34.38 -28.74
C GLU A 140 22.04 34.04 -27.56
N LEU A 141 21.25 35.03 -27.10
CA LEU A 141 20.45 34.87 -25.88
C LEU A 141 19.26 33.91 -26.09
N VAL A 142 18.46 34.13 -27.14
CA VAL A 142 17.28 33.31 -27.42
C VAL A 142 17.62 31.83 -27.62
N PRO A 143 18.67 31.45 -28.38
CA PRO A 143 19.08 30.05 -28.52
C PRO A 143 19.55 29.43 -27.20
N ALA A 144 20.34 30.14 -26.39
CA ALA A 144 20.77 29.66 -25.07
C ALA A 144 19.57 29.41 -24.15
N TYR A 145 18.61 30.33 -24.11
CA TYR A 145 17.37 30.17 -23.35
C TYR A 145 16.50 29.01 -23.85
N ASN A 146 16.36 28.86 -25.16
CA ASN A 146 15.59 27.76 -25.74
C ASN A 146 16.21 26.39 -25.40
N ASN A 147 17.53 26.29 -25.37
CA ASN A 147 18.24 25.08 -24.97
C ASN A 147 18.00 24.74 -23.48
N LEU A 148 18.08 25.75 -22.60
CA LEU A 148 17.71 25.62 -21.18
C LEU A 148 16.26 25.14 -21.02
N LYS A 149 15.32 25.78 -21.72
CA LYS A 149 13.90 25.44 -21.72
C LYS A 149 13.64 24.01 -22.20
N MET A 150 14.39 23.54 -23.20
CA MET A 150 14.30 22.16 -23.71
C MET A 150 14.65 21.15 -22.63
N TYR A 151 15.81 21.28 -21.97
CA TYR A 151 16.23 20.33 -20.94
C TYR A 151 15.36 20.37 -19.70
N LYS A 152 14.89 21.56 -19.33
CA LYS A 152 13.87 21.72 -18.30
C LYS A 152 12.59 20.94 -18.63
N ARG A 153 12.08 21.07 -19.86
CA ARG A 153 10.90 20.31 -20.29
C ARG A 153 11.16 18.80 -20.26
N LYS A 154 12.34 18.34 -20.72
CA LYS A 154 12.71 16.92 -20.65
C LYS A 154 12.72 16.41 -19.21
N LEU A 155 13.33 17.14 -18.29
CA LEU A 155 13.37 16.74 -16.88
C LEU A 155 11.97 16.74 -16.25
N GLY A 156 11.13 17.73 -16.60
CA GLY A 156 9.74 17.78 -16.15
C GLY A 156 8.90 16.61 -16.65
N LEU A 157 9.09 16.19 -17.91
CA LEU A 157 8.42 15.01 -18.47
C LEU A 157 8.86 13.71 -17.77
N LEU A 158 10.15 13.58 -17.45
CA LEU A 158 10.66 12.44 -16.68
C LEU A 158 10.04 12.39 -15.28
N ALA A 159 10.03 13.51 -14.56
CA ALA A 159 9.43 13.59 -13.23
C ALA A 159 7.91 13.29 -13.25
N GLN A 160 7.19 13.78 -14.27
CA GLN A 160 5.76 13.48 -14.44
C GLN A 160 5.51 12.01 -14.78
N GLY A 161 6.33 11.43 -15.65
CA GLY A 161 6.28 10.00 -15.99
C GLY A 161 6.54 9.12 -14.78
N ALA A 162 7.59 9.43 -14.02
CA ALA A 162 7.92 8.73 -12.77
C ALA A 162 6.79 8.82 -11.74
N LEU A 163 6.20 10.01 -11.53
CA LEU A 163 5.04 10.19 -10.66
C LEU A 163 3.85 9.31 -11.09
N ALA A 164 3.53 9.28 -12.37
CA ALA A 164 2.41 8.50 -12.89
C ALA A 164 2.67 6.98 -12.74
N GLU A 165 3.88 6.53 -13.08
CA GLU A 165 4.29 5.14 -12.95
C GLU A 165 4.29 4.68 -11.49
N ASN A 166 4.92 5.44 -10.59
CA ASN A 166 4.97 5.14 -9.17
C ASN A 166 3.57 5.12 -8.54
N THR A 167 2.67 6.01 -8.98
CA THR A 167 1.27 6.02 -8.52
C THR A 167 0.53 4.75 -8.96
N ALA A 168 0.74 4.29 -10.20
CA ALA A 168 0.17 3.02 -10.66
C ALA A 168 0.76 1.82 -9.90
N GLN A 169 2.08 1.80 -9.69
CA GLN A 169 2.76 0.75 -8.93
C GLN A 169 2.31 0.72 -7.46
N LEU A 170 2.06 1.89 -6.83
CA LEU A 170 1.49 1.98 -5.49
C LEU A 170 0.12 1.31 -5.43
N GLN A 171 -0.76 1.58 -6.40
CA GLN A 171 -2.10 1.02 -6.44
C GLN A 171 -2.08 -0.51 -6.64
N ASP A 172 -1.32 -1.00 -7.62
CA ASP A 172 -1.23 -2.43 -7.92
C ASP A 172 -0.49 -3.19 -6.81
N GLY A 173 0.60 -2.62 -6.29
CA GLY A 173 1.40 -3.18 -5.21
C GLY A 173 0.62 -3.29 -3.90
N PHE A 174 -0.22 -2.29 -3.60
CA PHE A 174 -1.12 -2.31 -2.45
C PHE A 174 -2.15 -3.44 -2.56
N TYR A 175 -2.85 -3.54 -3.70
CA TYR A 175 -3.87 -4.57 -3.92
C TYR A 175 -3.27 -5.99 -3.82
N ARG A 176 -2.14 -6.22 -4.48
CA ARG A 176 -1.45 -7.51 -4.45
C ARG A 176 -0.89 -7.87 -3.08
N SER A 177 -0.52 -6.87 -2.27
CA SER A 177 0.04 -7.11 -0.94
C SER A 177 -1.02 -7.46 0.11
N ILE A 178 -2.26 -6.99 -0.05
CA ILE A 178 -3.33 -7.23 0.94
C ILE A 178 -4.18 -8.46 0.60
N MET A 179 -4.20 -8.88 -0.67
CA MET A 179 -5.05 -9.98 -1.15
C MET A 179 -4.92 -11.29 -0.34
N PRO A 180 -3.72 -11.79 -0.02
CA PRO A 180 -3.61 -13.05 0.72
C PRO A 180 -4.15 -12.94 2.16
N GLY A 181 -3.94 -11.81 2.83
CA GLY A 181 -4.59 -11.48 4.09
C GLY A 181 -6.13 -11.53 4.03
N ILE A 182 -6.75 -10.96 2.99
CA ILE A 182 -8.22 -11.02 2.79
C ILE A 182 -8.68 -12.48 2.64
N ILE A 183 -8.00 -13.27 1.82
CA ILE A 183 -8.33 -14.69 1.58
C ILE A 183 -8.21 -15.47 2.89
N ALA A 184 -7.16 -15.22 3.68
CA ALA A 184 -6.94 -15.88 4.96
C ALA A 184 -8.05 -15.58 5.98
N VAL A 185 -8.54 -14.34 6.03
CA VAL A 185 -9.67 -13.95 6.89
C VAL A 185 -10.96 -14.63 6.41
N ALA A 186 -11.26 -14.62 5.11
CA ALA A 186 -12.44 -15.27 4.56
C ALA A 186 -12.46 -16.78 4.83
N ALA A 187 -11.33 -17.44 4.65
CA ALA A 187 -11.16 -18.86 5.00
C ALA A 187 -11.36 -19.12 6.50
N GLY A 188 -10.87 -18.23 7.36
CA GLY A 188 -11.08 -18.29 8.81
C GLY A 188 -12.57 -18.20 9.19
N ILE A 189 -13.31 -17.28 8.58
CA ILE A 189 -14.77 -17.14 8.80
C ILE A 189 -15.50 -18.41 8.37
N LEU A 190 -15.19 -18.93 7.18
CA LEU A 190 -15.78 -20.18 6.69
C LEU A 190 -15.53 -21.36 7.63
N LEU A 191 -14.31 -21.48 8.16
CA LEU A 191 -13.98 -22.53 9.14
C LEU A 191 -14.77 -22.40 10.44
N VAL A 192 -14.97 -21.18 10.94
CA VAL A 192 -15.78 -20.94 12.14
C VAL A 192 -17.24 -21.34 11.91
N LEU A 193 -17.81 -21.01 10.75
CA LEU A 193 -19.17 -21.40 10.39
C LEU A 193 -19.30 -22.93 10.27
N LEU A 194 -18.34 -23.57 9.62
CA LEU A 194 -18.32 -25.01 9.43
C LEU A 194 -18.14 -25.75 10.76
N PHE A 195 -17.30 -25.23 11.66
CA PHE A 195 -17.16 -25.75 13.01
C PHE A 195 -18.46 -25.57 13.82
N ASN A 196 -19.12 -24.42 13.73
CA ASN A 196 -20.41 -24.21 14.37
C ASN A 196 -21.46 -25.22 13.87
N TYR A 197 -21.50 -25.46 12.55
CA TYR A 197 -22.36 -26.47 11.94
C TYR A 197 -22.09 -27.87 12.52
N PHE A 198 -20.83 -28.29 12.61
CA PHE A 198 -20.49 -29.59 13.19
C PHE A 198 -20.80 -29.71 14.68
N ILE A 199 -20.59 -28.64 15.47
CA ILE A 199 -21.01 -28.63 16.88
C ILE A 199 -22.52 -28.82 16.99
N ASN A 200 -23.29 -28.17 16.12
CA ASN A 200 -24.74 -28.31 16.12
C ASN A 200 -25.17 -29.74 15.76
N LEU A 201 -24.61 -30.28 14.67
CA LEU A 201 -24.98 -31.59 14.13
C LEU A 201 -24.59 -32.75 15.06
N TYR A 202 -23.34 -32.76 15.56
CA TYR A 202 -22.79 -33.91 16.28
C TYR A 202 -22.88 -33.82 17.81
N PHE A 203 -23.15 -32.63 18.38
CA PHE A 203 -23.27 -32.49 19.84
C PHE A 203 -24.63 -31.94 20.27
N ILE A 204 -25.04 -30.78 19.76
CA ILE A 204 -26.27 -30.12 20.22
C ILE A 204 -27.50 -30.96 19.85
N SER A 205 -27.63 -31.38 18.58
CA SER A 205 -28.79 -32.15 18.12
C SER A 205 -28.94 -33.49 18.86
N PRO A 206 -27.91 -34.33 19.02
CA PRO A 206 -28.00 -35.56 19.83
C PRO A 206 -28.44 -35.32 21.27
N VAL A 207 -27.87 -34.31 21.94
CA VAL A 207 -28.26 -33.95 23.33
C VAL A 207 -29.73 -33.55 23.40
N LEU A 208 -30.22 -32.76 22.44
CA LEU A 208 -31.62 -32.38 22.36
C LEU A 208 -32.54 -33.58 22.08
N LEU A 209 -32.12 -34.52 21.23
CA LEU A 209 -32.86 -35.74 20.96
C LEU A 209 -32.98 -36.63 22.21
N ILE A 210 -31.88 -36.85 22.94
CA ILE A 210 -31.88 -37.59 24.21
C ILE A 210 -32.83 -36.93 25.22
N SER A 211 -32.72 -35.61 25.39
CA SER A 211 -33.56 -34.84 26.32
C SER A 211 -35.05 -34.95 25.99
N ARG A 212 -35.42 -34.79 24.70
CA ARG A 212 -36.81 -34.94 24.25
C ARG A 212 -37.32 -36.37 24.41
N GLY A 213 -36.48 -37.37 24.12
CA GLY A 213 -36.82 -38.79 24.30
C GLY A 213 -37.10 -39.11 25.76
N LEU A 214 -36.25 -38.63 26.67
CA LEU A 214 -36.40 -38.82 28.11
C LEU A 214 -37.65 -38.12 28.65
N LYS A 215 -37.90 -36.88 28.23
CA LYS A 215 -39.12 -36.14 28.59
C LYS A 215 -40.38 -36.87 28.12
N SER A 216 -40.37 -37.41 26.90
CA SER A 216 -41.49 -38.16 26.33
C SER A 216 -41.80 -39.45 27.09
N TYR A 217 -40.76 -40.14 27.57
CA TYR A 217 -40.93 -41.30 28.44
C TYR A 217 -41.51 -40.90 29.80
N LYS A 218 -40.95 -39.86 30.43
CA LYS A 218 -41.38 -39.42 31.77
C LYS A 218 -42.82 -38.90 31.81
N GLU A 219 -43.22 -38.07 30.85
CA GLU A 219 -44.52 -37.39 30.86
C GLU A 219 -45.64 -38.23 30.24
N PHE A 220 -45.33 -38.99 29.19
CA PHE A 220 -46.35 -39.67 28.37
C PHE A 220 -46.17 -41.19 28.33
N ASN A 221 -45.22 -41.75 29.09
CA ASN A 221 -44.91 -43.19 29.16
C ASN A 221 -44.59 -43.82 27.77
N LYS A 222 -44.12 -43.01 26.80
CA LYS A 222 -43.76 -43.45 25.44
C LYS A 222 -42.47 -44.28 25.43
N SER A 223 -42.29 -45.17 24.45
CA SER A 223 -41.02 -45.90 24.30
C SER A 223 -39.86 -44.99 23.89
N TYR A 224 -38.69 -45.23 24.47
CA TYR A 224 -37.47 -44.48 24.19
C TYR A 224 -36.76 -45.06 22.97
N ASN A 225 -36.89 -44.39 21.82
CA ASN A 225 -36.32 -44.82 20.53
C ASN A 225 -35.44 -43.71 19.93
N VAL A 226 -34.53 -43.15 20.72
CA VAL A 226 -33.59 -42.14 20.23
C VAL A 226 -32.45 -42.82 19.46
N GLN A 227 -32.24 -42.39 18.22
CA GLN A 227 -31.14 -42.83 17.36
C GLN A 227 -30.47 -41.61 16.72
N PHE A 228 -29.15 -41.62 16.71
CA PHE A 228 -28.30 -40.69 15.98
C PHE A 228 -26.97 -41.39 15.70
N ASP A 229 -26.24 -40.89 14.71
CA ASP A 229 -24.98 -41.50 14.28
C ASP A 229 -23.80 -40.79 14.97
N ASN A 230 -23.32 -41.40 16.06
CA ASN A 230 -22.11 -40.99 16.77
C ASN A 230 -21.39 -42.22 17.31
N ASP A 231 -20.06 -42.15 17.35
CA ASP A 231 -19.16 -43.14 17.95
C ASP A 231 -18.34 -42.47 19.07
N ASP A 232 -19.05 -41.92 20.05
CA ASP A 232 -18.50 -41.25 21.22
C ASP A 232 -19.40 -41.38 22.45
N GLU A 233 -19.01 -40.73 23.54
CA GLU A 233 -19.66 -40.86 24.84
C GLU A 233 -21.15 -40.43 24.83
N LEU A 234 -21.63 -39.68 23.82
CA LEU A 234 -23.06 -39.39 23.68
C LEU A 234 -23.84 -40.63 23.26
N GLN A 235 -23.25 -41.48 22.43
CA GLN A 235 -23.86 -42.73 22.00
C GLN A 235 -23.86 -43.76 23.14
N ASP A 236 -22.79 -43.81 23.93
CA ASP A 236 -22.71 -44.63 25.14
C ASP A 236 -23.80 -44.20 26.13
N LEU A 237 -23.90 -42.89 26.40
CA LEU A 237 -24.95 -42.32 27.27
C LEU A 237 -26.36 -42.65 26.79
N ASN A 238 -26.62 -42.54 25.47
CA ASN A 238 -27.92 -42.88 24.88
C ASN A 238 -28.26 -44.36 25.08
N SER A 239 -27.27 -45.24 24.95
CA SER A 239 -27.41 -46.69 25.13
C SER A 239 -27.67 -47.06 26.59
N GLU A 240 -26.95 -46.45 27.53
CA GLU A 240 -27.17 -46.63 28.97
C GLU A 240 -28.57 -46.15 29.40
N ILE A 241 -28.99 -44.96 28.94
CA ILE A 241 -30.33 -44.43 29.21
C ILE A 241 -31.41 -45.38 28.70
N LYS A 242 -31.25 -45.90 27.48
CA LYS A 242 -32.19 -46.87 26.91
C LYS A 242 -32.29 -48.13 27.76
N THR A 243 -31.16 -48.67 28.19
CA THR A 243 -31.10 -49.87 29.04
C THR A 243 -31.85 -49.66 30.36
N ILE A 244 -31.61 -48.54 31.05
CA ILE A 244 -32.29 -48.20 32.31
C ILE A 244 -33.81 -48.04 32.10
N ILE A 245 -34.24 -47.41 31.02
CA ILE A 245 -35.66 -47.23 30.70
C ILE A 245 -36.35 -48.58 30.43
N ASP A 246 -35.68 -49.47 29.69
CA ASP A 246 -36.20 -50.80 29.36
C ASP A 246 -36.30 -51.68 30.62
N GLU A 247 -35.29 -51.67 31.49
CA GLU A 247 -35.32 -52.32 32.80
C GLU A 247 -36.45 -51.80 33.68
N HIS A 248 -36.61 -50.47 33.78
CA HIS A 248 -37.69 -49.86 34.55
C HIS A 248 -39.08 -50.24 34.01
N LYS A 249 -39.26 -50.30 32.68
CA LYS A 249 -40.50 -50.79 32.07
C LYS A 249 -40.77 -52.26 32.41
N ASN A 250 -39.75 -53.11 32.38
CA ASN A 250 -39.89 -54.53 32.71
C ASN A 250 -40.25 -54.73 34.19
N LEU A 251 -39.62 -53.99 35.10
CA LEU A 251 -39.94 -54.02 36.53
C LEU A 251 -41.36 -53.54 36.83
N LYS A 252 -41.85 -52.54 36.09
CA LYS A 252 -43.23 -52.07 36.23
C LYS A 252 -44.23 -53.15 35.77
N LYS A 253 -43.93 -53.84 34.66
CA LYS A 253 -44.76 -54.96 34.15
C LYS A 253 -44.77 -56.18 35.06
N SER A 254 -43.67 -56.48 35.76
CA SER A 254 -43.60 -57.66 36.66
C SER A 254 -44.29 -57.44 38.01
N ARG A 255 -44.72 -56.20 38.31
CA ARG A 255 -45.42 -55.82 39.56
C ARG A 255 -46.93 -55.65 39.38
N GLU A 256 -47.42 -55.65 38.16
CA GLU A 256 -48.85 -55.71 37.78
C GLU A 256 -49.26 -57.17 37.58
#